data_AF-X1HTW8-F1
#
_entry.id   AF-X1HTW8-F1
#
_cell.length_a   1.000
_cell.length_b   1.000
_cell.length_c   1.000
_cell.angle_alpha   90.00
_cell.angle_beta   90.00
_cell.angle_gamma   90.00
#
_symmetry.space_group_name_H-M   'P 1'
#
loop_
_entity.id
_entity.type
_entity.pdbx_description
1 polymer ?
#
loop_
_entity_poly.entity_id
_entity_poly.type
_entity_poly.pdbx_seq_one_letter_code
_entity_poly.pdbx_strand_id
1 'polypeptide(L)'
;LKDIALAWTRFPLFGTGLGTHEVVYPMFDRSTIAGLAAHAENEYAQTAEETGILGLGMLFVFGLMVWFSFARNIRSAYTPIKSAAYGLGFGLLAILIHSLSDFGQHLPANASLSAIFCALLIGLTKLDDPDHRANNPVQPIARYSVTACLVFMVAALLWFSVGVNDSRVAQSHWKRVIKMENALSKKNWQSTNVEFIDLIGTAAKASNLQPGNAHYLHWLNVYRWRSMIREVDPETGVPVMPEGSEELFIRLINEFEKVTALCPTFGPSYCMAGQLQQF
;
A
#
# COMPACT_ATOMS: atom_id res chain seq x y z
N LEU A 1 -18.54 -5.18 -3.44
CA LEU A 1 -18.58 -5.89 -4.75
C LEU A 1 -19.13 -5.05 -5.90
N LYS A 2 -20.34 -4.45 -5.80
CA LYS A 2 -20.89 -3.61 -6.88
C LYS A 2 -20.03 -2.38 -7.20
N ASP A 3 -19.44 -1.76 -6.18
CA ASP A 3 -18.61 -0.56 -6.36
C ASP A 3 -17.22 -0.89 -6.92
N ILE A 4 -16.65 -2.03 -6.52
CA ILE A 4 -15.39 -2.59 -7.07
C ILE A 4 -15.55 -2.95 -8.56
N ALA A 5 -16.70 -3.49 -8.96
CA ALA A 5 -17.00 -3.76 -10.37
C ALA A 5 -17.01 -2.47 -11.21
N LEU A 6 -17.35 -1.33 -10.60
CA LEU A 6 -17.37 -0.02 -11.26
C LEU A 6 -15.96 0.58 -11.38
N ALA A 7 -15.07 0.31 -10.42
CA ALA A 7 -13.65 0.62 -10.54
C ALA A 7 -12.97 -0.22 -11.64
N TRP A 8 -13.26 -1.53 -11.69
CA TRP A 8 -12.73 -2.43 -12.72
C TRP A 8 -13.08 -1.93 -14.13
N THR A 9 -14.33 -1.58 -14.40
CA THR A 9 -14.73 -1.15 -15.76
C THR A 9 -13.97 0.08 -16.25
N ARG A 10 -13.43 0.91 -15.34
CA ARG A 10 -12.65 2.10 -15.66
C ARG A 10 -11.16 1.79 -15.91
N PHE A 11 -10.61 0.78 -15.23
CA PHE A 11 -9.19 0.39 -15.34
C PHE A 11 -8.99 -1.13 -15.54
N PRO A 12 -9.54 -1.74 -16.60
CA PRO A 12 -9.67 -3.20 -16.69
C PRO A 12 -8.36 -3.95 -16.95
N LEU A 13 -7.37 -3.30 -17.57
CA LEU A 13 -6.13 -3.96 -18.00
C LEU A 13 -5.09 -4.03 -16.89
N PHE A 14 -4.72 -2.88 -16.34
CA PHE A 14 -3.64 -2.73 -15.35
C PHE A 14 -4.15 -2.48 -13.93
N GLY A 15 -5.47 -2.34 -13.74
CA GLY A 15 -6.05 -1.92 -12.48
C GLY A 15 -5.69 -0.48 -12.12
N THR A 16 -5.90 -0.12 -10.86
CA THR A 16 -5.65 1.22 -10.31
C THR A 16 -4.24 1.38 -9.74
N GLY A 17 -3.48 0.29 -9.62
CA GLY A 17 -2.16 0.22 -9.01
C GLY A 17 -2.18 -0.46 -7.63
N LEU A 18 -1.09 -1.13 -7.26
CA LEU A 18 -0.97 -1.84 -5.98
C LEU A 18 -1.11 -0.88 -4.78
N GLY A 19 -1.92 -1.25 -3.79
CA GLY A 19 -2.17 -0.47 -2.58
C GLY A 19 -2.94 0.82 -2.80
N THR A 20 -3.60 1.01 -3.94
CA THR A 20 -4.37 2.22 -4.25
C THR A 20 -5.82 2.15 -3.78
N HIS A 21 -6.27 0.99 -3.29
CA HIS A 21 -7.65 0.79 -2.85
C HIS A 21 -8.11 1.85 -1.84
N GLU A 22 -7.32 2.15 -0.79
CA GLU A 22 -7.67 3.17 0.23
C GLU A 22 -7.94 4.56 -0.37
N VAL A 23 -7.30 4.90 -1.48
CA VAL A 23 -7.41 6.21 -2.13
C VAL A 23 -8.48 6.22 -3.23
N VAL A 24 -8.68 5.11 -3.93
CA VAL A 24 -9.58 5.00 -5.08
C VAL A 24 -10.98 4.57 -4.66
N TYR A 25 -11.10 3.67 -3.70
CA TYR A 25 -12.37 3.15 -3.20
C TYR A 25 -13.34 4.24 -2.73
N PRO A 26 -12.92 5.31 -2.02
CA PRO A 26 -13.83 6.41 -1.65
C PRO A 26 -14.51 7.12 -2.82
N MET A 27 -13.98 7.03 -4.05
CA MET A 27 -14.67 7.57 -5.24
C MET A 27 -15.88 6.73 -5.67
N PHE A 28 -15.89 5.45 -5.30
CA PHE A 28 -16.90 4.48 -5.70
C PHE A 28 -17.81 4.10 -4.54
N ASP A 29 -17.40 4.37 -3.29
CA ASP A 29 -18.23 4.15 -2.12
C ASP A 29 -19.46 5.07 -2.13
N ARG A 30 -20.64 4.45 -2.12
CA ARG A 30 -21.94 5.13 -2.02
C ARG A 30 -22.50 5.08 -0.60
N SER A 31 -21.77 4.50 0.35
CA SER A 31 -22.16 4.46 1.75
C SER A 31 -22.02 5.84 2.40
N THR A 32 -22.98 6.21 3.25
CA THR A 32 -22.92 7.46 4.04
C THR A 32 -22.07 7.31 5.31
N ILE A 33 -21.22 6.28 5.38
CA ILE A 33 -20.38 6.00 6.54
C ILE A 33 -19.01 6.64 6.29
N ALA A 34 -18.63 7.60 7.13
CA ALA A 34 -17.34 8.29 7.06
C ALA A 34 -16.19 7.40 7.61
N GLY A 35 -16.01 6.21 7.03
CA GLY A 35 -14.91 5.30 7.33
C GLY A 35 -14.06 5.08 6.08
N LEU A 36 -12.74 5.30 6.19
CA LEU A 36 -11.80 4.86 5.16
C LEU A 36 -11.79 3.32 5.15
N ALA A 37 -12.37 2.71 4.13
CA ALA A 37 -12.15 1.29 3.87
C ALA A 37 -10.75 1.12 3.28
N ALA A 38 -9.80 0.70 4.12
CA ALA A 38 -8.42 0.53 3.70
C ALA A 38 -8.24 -0.64 2.71
N HIS A 39 -9.13 -1.63 2.76
CA HIS A 39 -9.08 -2.86 1.96
C HIS A 39 -10.50 -3.33 1.63
N ALA A 40 -10.67 -3.99 0.48
CA ALA A 40 -11.87 -4.76 0.24
C ALA A 40 -11.80 -6.02 1.11
N GLU A 41 -12.88 -6.39 1.79
CA GLU A 41 -12.99 -7.67 2.52
C GLU A 41 -13.10 -8.88 1.56
N ASN A 42 -12.28 -8.89 0.50
CA ASN A 42 -12.16 -9.92 -0.51
C ASN A 42 -10.86 -9.71 -1.31
N GLU A 43 -9.90 -10.62 -1.12
CA GLU A 43 -8.58 -10.59 -1.75
C GLU A 43 -8.65 -10.58 -3.29
N TYR A 44 -9.60 -11.33 -3.87
CA TYR A 44 -9.76 -11.44 -5.32
C TYR A 44 -10.32 -10.16 -5.92
N ALA A 45 -11.28 -9.54 -5.22
CA ALA A 45 -11.85 -8.26 -5.63
C ALA A 45 -10.81 -7.15 -5.55
N GLN A 46 -10.02 -7.11 -4.48
CA GLN A 46 -8.93 -6.14 -4.32
C GLN A 46 -7.84 -6.34 -5.37
N THR A 47 -7.40 -7.59 -5.59
CA THR A 47 -6.43 -7.92 -6.64
C THR A 47 -6.91 -7.47 -8.01
N ALA A 48 -8.18 -7.72 -8.32
CA ALA A 48 -8.77 -7.33 -9.60
C ALA A 48 -8.84 -5.82 -9.79
N GLU A 49 -9.15 -5.08 -8.72
CA GLU A 49 -9.15 -3.62 -8.72
C GLU A 49 -7.75 -3.06 -8.93
N GLU A 50 -6.77 -3.56 -8.16
CA GLU A 50 -5.42 -3.00 -8.12
C GLU A 50 -4.56 -3.40 -9.33
N THR A 51 -4.75 -4.60 -9.87
CA THR A 51 -3.87 -5.17 -10.92
C THR A 51 -4.59 -5.48 -12.24
N GLY A 52 -5.92 -5.37 -12.26
CA GLY A 52 -6.73 -5.65 -13.44
C GLY A 52 -6.66 -7.11 -13.88
N ILE A 53 -7.05 -7.36 -15.12
CA ILE A 53 -7.06 -8.71 -15.68
C ILE A 53 -5.66 -9.29 -15.89
N LEU A 54 -4.64 -8.45 -16.04
CA LEU A 54 -3.26 -8.91 -16.19
C LEU A 54 -2.73 -9.54 -14.91
N GLY A 55 -2.90 -8.87 -13.75
CA GLY A 55 -2.47 -9.46 -12.48
C GLY A 55 -3.28 -10.70 -12.10
N LEU A 56 -4.60 -10.69 -12.33
CA LEU A 56 -5.43 -11.89 -12.18
C LEU A 56 -4.96 -13.04 -13.08
N GLY A 57 -4.62 -12.75 -14.33
CA GLY A 57 -4.11 -13.74 -15.28
C GLY A 57 -2.78 -14.34 -14.81
N MET A 58 -1.87 -13.51 -14.31
CA MET A 58 -0.59 -13.98 -13.76
C MET A 58 -0.80 -14.87 -12.52
N LEU A 59 -1.68 -14.48 -11.60
CA LEU A 59 -2.02 -15.29 -10.42
C LEU A 59 -2.70 -16.60 -10.79
N PHE A 60 -3.57 -16.58 -11.80
CA PHE A 60 -4.21 -17.79 -12.30
C PHE A 60 -3.19 -18.77 -12.89
N VAL A 61 -2.27 -18.29 -13.74
CA VAL A 61 -1.19 -19.11 -14.29
C VAL A 61 -0.29 -19.65 -13.18
N PHE A 62 0.07 -18.83 -12.20
CA PHE A 62 0.85 -19.26 -11.04
C PHE A 62 0.11 -20.33 -10.22
N GLY A 63 -1.18 -20.14 -9.96
CA GLY A 63 -2.04 -21.10 -9.28
C GLY A 63 -2.10 -22.44 -10.01
N LEU A 64 -2.19 -22.43 -11.35
CA LEU A 64 -2.10 -23.64 -12.17
C LEU A 64 -0.76 -24.35 -12.00
N MET A 65 0.36 -23.62 -12.02
CA MET A 65 1.69 -24.22 -11.81
C MET A 65 1.79 -24.92 -10.44
N VAL A 66 1.27 -24.29 -9.39
CA VAL A 66 1.23 -24.88 -8.04
C VAL A 66 0.30 -26.09 -7.99
N TRP A 67 -0.87 -26.00 -8.60
CA TRP A 67 -1.84 -27.10 -8.68
C TRP A 67 -1.28 -28.33 -9.37
N PHE A 68 -0.64 -28.15 -10.54
CA PHE A 68 0.00 -29.27 -11.25
C PHE A 68 1.13 -29.88 -10.43
N SER A 69 1.90 -29.06 -9.71
CA SER A 69 2.95 -29.53 -8.80
C SER A 69 2.37 -30.35 -7.65
N PHE A 70 1.30 -29.88 -7.02
CA PHE A 70 0.56 -30.59 -5.98
C PHE A 70 0.01 -31.93 -6.49
N ALA A 71 -0.68 -31.93 -7.63
CA ALA A 71 -1.24 -33.14 -8.24
C ALA A 71 -0.16 -34.17 -8.57
N ARG A 72 1.00 -33.72 -9.08
CA ARG A 72 2.16 -34.59 -9.36
C ARG A 72 2.71 -35.21 -8.07
N ASN A 73 2.88 -34.41 -7.01
CA ASN A 73 3.38 -34.91 -5.73
C ASN A 73 2.45 -35.96 -5.10
N ILE A 74 1.13 -35.74 -5.15
CA ILE A 74 0.15 -36.72 -4.63
C ILE A 74 0.14 -38.01 -5.44
N ARG A 75 0.16 -37.92 -6.77
CA ARG A 75 0.14 -39.11 -7.65
C ARG A 75 1.40 -39.96 -7.54
N SER A 76 2.51 -39.36 -7.14
CA SER A 76 3.82 -40.02 -7.03
C SER A 76 4.26 -40.19 -5.57
N ALA A 77 3.32 -40.28 -4.62
CA ALA A 77 3.57 -40.33 -3.18
C ALA A 77 4.18 -41.65 -2.66
N TYR A 78 5.09 -42.28 -3.42
CA TYR A 78 5.82 -43.48 -3.01
C TYR A 78 6.95 -43.16 -1.99
N THR A 79 7.42 -41.91 -1.95
CA THR A 79 8.43 -41.45 -0.99
C THR A 79 7.79 -40.79 0.25
N PRO A 80 8.19 -41.14 1.49
CA PRO A 80 7.58 -40.60 2.71
C PRO A 80 7.53 -39.07 2.80
N ILE A 81 8.54 -38.37 2.27
CA ILE A 81 8.61 -36.90 2.30
C ILE A 81 7.48 -36.21 1.52
N LYS A 82 6.89 -36.88 0.53
CA LYS A 82 5.78 -36.33 -0.27
C LYS A 82 4.45 -36.30 0.47
N SER A 83 4.33 -37.00 1.60
CA SER A 83 3.17 -36.84 2.48
C SER A 83 3.02 -35.39 2.95
N ALA A 84 4.11 -34.62 3.02
CA ALA A 84 4.08 -33.18 3.31
C ALA A 84 3.26 -32.38 2.28
N ALA A 85 3.12 -32.87 1.04
CA ALA A 85 2.33 -32.21 0.01
C ALA A 85 0.85 -32.09 0.40
N TYR A 86 0.29 -33.04 1.16
CA TYR A 86 -1.07 -32.94 1.67
C TYR A 86 -1.21 -31.74 2.61
N GLY A 87 -0.33 -31.62 3.61
CA GLY A 87 -0.37 -30.50 4.56
C GLY A 87 -0.16 -29.15 3.88
N LEU A 88 0.81 -29.06 2.98
CA LEU A 88 1.06 -27.83 2.20
C LEU A 88 -0.14 -27.46 1.31
N GLY A 89 -0.75 -28.44 0.64
CA GLY A 89 -1.91 -28.22 -0.22
C GLY A 89 -3.17 -27.83 0.56
N PHE A 90 -3.46 -28.50 1.68
CA PHE A 90 -4.59 -28.13 2.54
C PHE A 90 -4.39 -26.76 3.17
N GLY A 91 -3.16 -26.40 3.57
CA GLY A 91 -2.84 -25.07 4.06
C GLY A 91 -3.12 -23.98 3.02
N LEU A 92 -2.68 -24.18 1.77
CA LEU A 92 -2.98 -23.26 0.68
C LEU A 92 -4.48 -23.20 0.36
N LEU A 93 -5.19 -24.33 0.40
CA LEU A 93 -6.64 -24.35 0.20
C LEU A 93 -7.38 -23.55 1.28
N ALA A 94 -6.97 -23.69 2.54
CA ALA A 94 -7.54 -22.92 3.64
C ALA A 94 -7.34 -21.41 3.44
N ILE A 95 -6.15 -21.01 2.98
CA ILE A 95 -5.83 -19.62 2.64
C ILE A 95 -6.71 -19.12 1.48
N LEU A 96 -6.85 -19.89 0.40
CA LEU A 96 -7.67 -19.51 -0.76
C LEU A 96 -9.14 -19.32 -0.40
N ILE A 97 -9.67 -20.15 0.51
CA ILE A 97 -11.05 -20.03 1.02
C ILE A 97 -11.18 -18.78 1.90
N HIS A 98 -10.23 -18.56 2.82
CA HIS A 98 -10.22 -17.38 3.70
C HIS A 98 -10.17 -16.07 2.90
N SER A 99 -9.36 -16.04 1.83
CA SER A 99 -9.23 -14.92 0.89
C SER A 99 -10.53 -14.55 0.15
N LEU A 100 -11.60 -15.37 0.20
CA LEU A 100 -12.91 -14.99 -0.34
C LEU A 100 -13.63 -13.92 0.51
N SER A 101 -13.30 -13.83 1.80
CA SER A 101 -13.98 -12.96 2.76
C SER A 101 -13.02 -12.05 3.53
N ASP A 102 -11.72 -12.09 3.23
CA ASP A 102 -10.70 -11.31 3.92
C ASP A 102 -9.54 -10.96 2.96
N PHE A 103 -8.76 -9.94 3.32
CA PHE A 103 -7.59 -9.43 2.59
C PHE A 103 -6.27 -9.95 3.18
N GLY A 104 -6.31 -11.17 3.73
CA GLY A 104 -5.22 -11.73 4.50
C GLY A 104 -3.88 -11.80 3.76
N GLN A 105 -3.83 -11.83 2.42
CA GLN A 105 -2.57 -11.87 1.67
C GLN A 105 -1.89 -10.49 1.57
N HIS A 106 -2.60 -9.40 1.82
CA HIS A 106 -1.98 -8.08 1.93
C HIS A 106 -1.12 -7.95 3.21
N LEU A 107 -1.30 -8.84 4.19
CA LEU A 107 -0.40 -8.95 5.33
C LEU A 107 0.89 -9.69 4.92
N PRO A 108 2.08 -9.04 5.03
CA PRO A 108 3.33 -9.60 4.53
C PRO A 108 3.67 -11.00 5.10
N ALA A 109 3.28 -11.26 6.35
CA ALA A 109 3.49 -12.56 6.99
C ALA A 109 2.74 -13.70 6.29
N ASN A 110 1.48 -13.47 5.92
CA ASN A 110 0.63 -14.46 5.27
C ASN A 110 1.06 -14.68 3.81
N ALA A 111 1.36 -13.61 3.08
CA ALA A 111 1.93 -13.70 1.73
C ALA A 111 3.23 -14.52 1.74
N SER A 112 4.12 -14.25 2.69
CA SER A 112 5.41 -14.96 2.82
C SER A 112 5.20 -16.45 3.10
N LEU A 113 4.29 -16.79 4.02
CA LEU A 113 3.98 -18.19 4.33
C LEU A 113 3.41 -18.93 3.12
N SER A 114 2.49 -18.29 2.40
CA SER A 114 1.89 -18.83 1.17
C SER A 114 2.95 -19.06 0.09
N ALA A 115 3.85 -18.09 -0.10
CA ALA A 115 4.97 -18.21 -1.03
C ALA A 115 5.90 -19.38 -0.67
N ILE A 116 6.22 -19.57 0.61
CA ILE A 116 7.02 -20.71 1.09
C ILE A 116 6.31 -22.03 0.78
N PHE A 117 5.00 -22.13 1.02
CA PHE A 117 4.24 -23.35 0.77
C PHE A 117 4.21 -23.69 -0.72
N CYS A 118 3.99 -22.71 -1.58
CA CYS A 118 4.06 -22.86 -3.04
C CYS A 118 5.46 -23.31 -3.48
N ALA A 119 6.52 -22.66 -2.97
CA ALA A 119 7.90 -22.99 -3.31
C ALA A 119 8.28 -24.42 -2.89
N LEU A 120 7.86 -24.85 -1.70
CA LEU A 120 8.07 -26.23 -1.22
C LEU A 120 7.32 -27.24 -2.08
N LEU A 121 6.04 -26.99 -2.42
CA LEU A 121 5.27 -27.88 -3.31
C LEU A 121 5.93 -28.04 -4.68
N ILE A 122 6.37 -26.94 -5.28
CA ILE A 122 7.09 -26.99 -6.57
C ILE A 122 8.42 -27.73 -6.40
N GLY A 123 9.16 -27.44 -5.33
CA GLY A 123 10.45 -28.07 -5.03
C GLY A 123 10.37 -29.58 -4.81
N LEU A 124 9.32 -30.08 -4.16
CA LEU A 124 9.10 -31.51 -3.91
C LEU A 124 9.01 -32.32 -5.21
N THR A 125 8.51 -31.74 -6.30
CA THR A 125 8.42 -32.44 -7.60
C THR A 125 9.77 -32.82 -8.19
N LYS A 126 10.86 -32.14 -7.76
CA LYS A 126 12.23 -32.39 -8.22
C LYS A 126 12.95 -33.48 -7.44
N LEU A 127 12.32 -34.05 -6.41
CA LEU A 127 12.91 -35.13 -5.62
C LEU A 127 12.82 -36.51 -6.28
N ASP A 128 12.00 -36.64 -7.33
CA ASP A 128 11.76 -37.90 -8.06
C ASP A 128 12.85 -38.30 -9.04
N ASP A 129 13.78 -37.40 -9.31
CA ASP A 129 14.76 -37.58 -10.38
C ASP A 129 16.18 -37.68 -9.80
N PRO A 130 16.56 -38.87 -9.28
CA PRO A 130 17.90 -39.12 -8.76
C PRO A 130 18.97 -39.00 -9.87
N ASP A 131 18.62 -39.34 -11.12
CA ASP A 131 19.50 -39.22 -12.28
C ASP A 131 19.78 -37.75 -12.68
N HIS A 132 18.81 -36.84 -12.51
CA HIS A 132 19.04 -35.40 -12.73
C HIS A 132 20.09 -34.80 -11.78
N ARG A 133 20.21 -35.31 -10.55
CA ARG A 133 21.23 -34.84 -9.58
C ARG A 133 22.60 -35.44 -9.85
N ALA A 134 22.64 -36.70 -10.32
CA ALA A 134 23.89 -37.39 -10.64
C ALA A 134 24.49 -36.93 -11.98
N ASN A 135 23.67 -36.61 -12.98
CA ASN A 135 24.11 -36.30 -14.35
C ASN A 135 24.21 -34.81 -14.70
N ASN A 136 23.71 -33.90 -13.86
CA ASN A 136 23.95 -32.46 -14.01
C ASN A 136 24.92 -31.97 -12.94
N PRO A 137 26.25 -32.05 -13.13
CA PRO A 137 27.16 -31.27 -12.31
C PRO A 137 26.72 -29.81 -12.44
N VAL A 138 26.49 -29.13 -11.32
CA VAL A 138 26.08 -27.72 -11.31
C VAL A 138 27.07 -26.96 -12.17
N GLN A 139 26.64 -26.57 -13.38
CA GLN A 139 27.52 -25.89 -14.33
C GLN A 139 28.01 -24.60 -13.67
N PRO A 140 29.27 -24.18 -13.89
CA PRO A 140 29.81 -22.97 -13.26
C PRO A 140 28.91 -21.74 -13.50
N ILE A 141 28.27 -21.66 -14.67
CA ILE A 141 27.27 -20.63 -15.00
C ILE A 141 26.10 -20.62 -13.99
N ALA A 142 25.56 -21.79 -13.64
CA ALA A 142 24.48 -21.89 -12.64
C ALA A 142 24.94 -21.49 -11.23
N ARG A 143 26.22 -21.71 -10.87
CA ARG A 143 26.78 -21.24 -9.59
C ARG A 143 26.87 -19.71 -9.55
N TYR A 144 27.39 -19.09 -10.61
CA TYR A 144 27.46 -17.63 -10.70
C TYR A 144 26.06 -17.00 -10.70
N SER A 145 25.08 -17.60 -11.39
CA SER A 145 23.69 -17.14 -11.36
C SER A 145 23.06 -17.24 -9.97
N VAL A 146 23.29 -18.32 -9.22
CA VAL A 146 22.78 -18.46 -7.85
C VAL A 146 23.44 -17.45 -6.91
N THR A 147 24.76 -17.30 -6.97
CA THR A 147 25.47 -16.29 -6.17
C THR A 147 25.01 -14.87 -6.51
N ALA A 148 24.83 -14.56 -7.80
CA ALA A 148 24.30 -13.27 -8.23
C ALA A 148 22.87 -13.03 -7.72
N CYS A 149 21.99 -14.04 -7.79
CA CYS A 149 20.64 -13.96 -7.23
C CYS A 149 20.66 -13.74 -5.71
N LEU A 150 21.56 -14.41 -4.97
CA LEU A 150 21.70 -14.23 -3.53
C LEU A 150 22.22 -12.84 -3.18
N VAL A 151 23.24 -12.35 -3.89
CA VAL A 151 23.78 -11.00 -3.70
C VAL A 151 22.70 -9.95 -4.00
N PHE A 152 21.97 -10.13 -5.10
CA PHE A 152 20.84 -9.26 -5.45
C PHE A 152 19.75 -9.31 -4.38
N MET A 153 19.39 -10.50 -3.89
CA MET A 153 18.41 -10.66 -2.82
C MET A 153 18.85 -9.95 -1.54
N VAL A 154 20.11 -10.09 -1.14
CA VAL A 154 20.66 -9.40 0.03
C VAL A 154 20.66 -7.88 -0.18
N ALA A 155 21.07 -7.40 -1.35
CA ALA A 155 21.03 -5.98 -1.68
C ALA A 155 19.60 -5.43 -1.66
N ALA A 156 18.63 -6.17 -2.21
CA ALA A 156 17.22 -5.82 -2.18
C ALA A 156 16.66 -5.80 -0.76
N LEU A 157 17.04 -6.75 0.09
CA LEU A 157 16.64 -6.78 1.51
C LEU A 157 17.23 -5.62 2.31
N LEU A 158 18.49 -5.26 2.06
CA LEU A 158 19.12 -4.09 2.69
C LEU A 158 18.43 -2.80 2.27
N TRP A 159 18.19 -2.62 0.97
CA TRP A 159 17.45 -1.48 0.44
C TRP A 159 16.04 -1.40 1.06
N PHE A 160 15.32 -2.52 1.09
CA PHE A 160 13.99 -2.61 1.67
C PHE A 160 13.99 -2.27 3.17
N SER A 161 15.02 -2.67 3.91
CA SER A 161 15.13 -2.41 5.35
C SER A 161 15.22 -0.91 5.66
N VAL A 162 15.88 -0.12 4.81
CA VAL A 162 15.93 1.35 4.94
C VAL A 162 14.52 1.94 4.76
N GLY A 163 13.84 1.59 3.66
CA GLY A 163 12.48 2.09 3.39
C GLY A 163 11.45 1.69 4.45
N VAL A 164 11.57 0.48 5.00
CA VAL A 164 10.73 0.02 6.12
C VAL A 164 11.00 0.84 7.38
N ASN A 165 12.27 1.14 7.68
CA ASN A 165 12.61 1.96 8.85
C ASN A 165 12.07 3.40 8.71
N ASP A 166 12.21 4.01 7.54
CA ASP A 166 11.69 5.36 7.27
C ASP A 166 10.17 5.39 7.43
N SER A 167 9.47 4.39 6.89
CA SER A 167 8.02 4.23 7.04
C SER A 167 7.59 4.06 8.49
N ARG A 168 8.34 3.27 9.28
CA ARG A 168 8.08 3.08 10.71
C ARG A 168 8.26 4.37 11.51
N VAL A 169 9.32 5.12 11.24
CA VAL A 169 9.58 6.40 11.93
C VAL A 169 8.57 7.46 11.52
N ALA A 170 8.25 7.56 10.23
CA ALA A 170 7.21 8.45 9.72
C ALA A 170 5.86 8.19 10.39
N GLN A 171 5.45 6.92 10.50
CA GLN A 171 4.22 6.54 11.18
C GLN A 171 4.24 6.88 12.68
N SER A 172 5.40 6.83 13.34
CA SER A 172 5.52 7.26 14.74
C SER A 172 5.28 8.77 14.90
N HIS A 173 5.77 9.58 13.96
CA HIS A 173 5.49 11.02 13.90
C HIS A 173 4.03 11.27 13.58
N TRP A 174 3.45 10.54 12.62
CA TRP A 174 2.05 10.69 12.23
C TRP A 174 1.09 10.37 13.38
N LYS A 175 1.36 9.33 14.17
CA LYS A 175 0.59 9.04 15.39
C LYS A 175 0.60 10.20 16.40
N ARG A 176 1.67 10.99 16.46
CA ARG A 176 1.72 12.20 17.29
C ARG A 176 0.91 13.33 16.67
N VAL A 177 0.99 13.51 15.36
CA VAL A 177 0.16 14.48 14.60
C VAL A 177 -1.32 14.26 14.88
N ILE A 178 -1.81 13.01 14.74
CA ILE A 178 -3.23 12.68 15.00
C ILE A 178 -3.63 13.04 16.44
N LYS A 179 -2.77 12.81 17.43
CA LYS A 179 -3.05 13.20 18.83
C LYS A 179 -3.16 14.72 18.99
N MET A 180 -2.28 15.47 18.35
CA MET A 180 -2.25 16.94 18.39
C MET A 180 -3.44 17.53 17.64
N GLU A 181 -3.77 16.99 16.47
CA GLU A 181 -4.96 17.33 15.70
C GLU A 181 -6.23 17.11 16.52
N ASN A 182 -6.38 15.94 17.15
CA ASN A 182 -7.54 15.67 17.99
C ASN A 182 -7.66 16.65 19.17
N ALA A 183 -6.53 17.10 19.72
CA ALA A 183 -6.53 18.11 20.78
C ALA A 183 -6.94 19.49 20.25
N LEU A 184 -6.46 19.89 19.07
CA LEU A 184 -6.80 21.17 18.43
C LEU A 184 -8.24 21.20 17.91
N SER A 185 -8.72 20.10 17.34
CA SER A 185 -10.09 19.97 16.86
C SER A 185 -11.10 20.14 18.00
N LYS A 186 -10.79 19.66 19.22
CA LYS A 186 -11.62 19.89 20.42
C LYS A 186 -11.67 21.36 20.85
N LYS A 187 -10.66 22.15 20.48
CA LYS A 187 -10.59 23.60 20.72
C LYS A 187 -11.10 24.40 19.53
N ASN A 188 -11.82 23.79 18.58
CA ASN A 188 -12.25 24.42 17.31
C ASN A 188 -11.09 25.09 16.56
N TRP A 189 -9.89 24.50 16.62
CA TRP A 189 -8.67 25.04 15.99
C TRP A 189 -8.22 26.42 16.50
N GLN A 190 -8.81 26.93 17.59
CA GLN A 190 -8.34 28.14 18.26
C GLN A 190 -7.19 27.77 19.21
N SER A 191 -5.96 28.03 18.79
CA SER A 191 -4.77 27.75 19.61
C SER A 191 -3.58 28.67 19.32
N THR A 192 -2.56 28.58 20.18
CA THR A 192 -1.33 29.37 20.14
C THR A 192 -0.44 29.03 18.94
N ASN A 193 0.42 29.97 18.55
CA ASN A 193 1.40 29.78 17.48
C ASN A 193 2.31 28.55 17.75
N VAL A 194 2.66 28.32 19.02
CA VAL A 194 3.56 27.24 19.42
C VAL A 194 2.94 25.87 19.13
N GLU A 195 1.65 25.66 19.47
CA GLU A 195 0.97 24.38 19.20
C GLU A 195 0.91 24.08 17.68
N PHE A 196 0.69 25.10 16.84
CA PHE A 196 0.72 24.94 15.39
C PHE A 196 2.12 24.70 14.82
N ILE A 197 3.15 25.38 15.34
CA ILE A 197 4.54 25.14 14.94
C ILE A 197 4.94 23.69 15.24
N ASP A 198 4.59 23.18 16.42
CA ASP A 198 4.88 21.80 16.78
C ASP A 198 4.10 20.81 15.90
N LEU A 199 2.84 21.10 15.57
CA LEU A 199 2.01 20.26 14.70
C LEU A 199 2.62 20.18 13.30
N ILE A 200 2.86 21.34 12.68
CA ILE A 200 3.42 21.44 11.33
C ILE A 200 4.83 20.84 11.31
N GLY A 201 5.65 21.11 12.31
CA GLY A 201 7.00 20.54 12.42
C GLY A 201 6.99 19.02 12.56
N THR A 202 6.05 18.45 13.30
CA THR A 202 5.91 17.00 13.44
C THR A 202 5.35 16.36 12.17
N ALA A 203 4.38 17.00 11.51
CA ALA A 203 3.85 16.56 10.22
C ALA A 203 4.92 16.62 9.11
N ALA A 204 5.74 17.67 9.09
CA ALA A 204 6.85 17.81 8.16
C ALA A 204 7.89 16.70 8.33
N LYS A 205 8.21 16.29 9.56
CA LYS A 205 9.10 15.13 9.81
C LYS A 205 8.56 13.84 9.21
N ALA A 206 7.25 13.58 9.33
CA ALA A 206 6.62 12.42 8.71
C ALA A 206 6.66 12.50 7.17
N SER A 207 6.29 13.66 6.61
CA SER A 207 6.27 13.87 5.15
C SER A 207 7.67 13.82 4.53
N ASN A 208 8.71 14.33 5.20
CA ASN A 208 10.08 14.28 4.70
C ASN A 208 10.66 12.86 4.66
N LEU A 209 10.23 11.98 5.57
CA LEU A 209 10.60 10.56 5.58
C LEU A 209 9.85 9.75 4.51
N GLN A 210 8.67 10.21 4.10
CA GLN A 210 7.89 9.61 3.02
C GLN A 210 7.39 10.68 2.04
N PRO A 211 8.27 11.24 1.19
CA PRO A 211 7.89 12.32 0.27
C PRO A 211 6.85 11.88 -0.77
N GLY A 212 6.77 10.57 -1.06
CA GLY A 212 5.77 9.98 -1.94
C GLY A 212 4.41 9.71 -1.27
N ASN A 213 4.23 10.03 0.02
CA ASN A 213 2.96 9.83 0.72
C ASN A 213 2.05 11.05 0.54
N ALA A 214 1.10 10.95 -0.39
CA ALA A 214 0.15 12.01 -0.70
C ALA A 214 -0.71 12.42 0.51
N HIS A 215 -1.06 11.49 1.39
CA HIS A 215 -1.84 11.78 2.60
C HIS A 215 -1.05 12.67 3.58
N TYR A 216 0.21 12.35 3.85
CA TYR A 216 1.06 13.16 4.74
C TYR A 216 1.29 14.56 4.16
N LEU A 217 1.55 14.65 2.86
CA LEU A 217 1.79 15.92 2.19
C LEU A 217 0.52 16.80 2.14
N HIS A 218 -0.64 16.20 1.84
CA HIS A 218 -1.93 16.87 1.88
C HIS A 218 -2.20 17.51 3.25
N TRP A 219 -2.17 16.71 4.31
CA TRP A 219 -2.52 17.17 5.65
C TRP A 219 -1.50 18.14 6.22
N LEU A 220 -0.20 17.98 5.91
CA LEU A 220 0.81 19.00 6.21
C LEU A 220 0.41 20.37 5.65
N ASN A 221 -0.05 20.41 4.40
CA ASN A 221 -0.49 21.65 3.76
C ASN A 221 -1.82 22.16 4.35
N VAL A 222 -2.75 21.28 4.73
CA VAL A 222 -3.97 21.67 5.48
C VAL A 222 -3.62 22.33 6.81
N TYR A 223 -2.64 21.81 7.56
CA TYR A 223 -2.23 22.43 8.83
C TYR A 223 -1.54 23.79 8.60
N ARG A 224 -0.75 23.93 7.53
CA ARG A 224 -0.18 25.22 7.12
C ARG A 224 -1.28 26.23 6.80
N TRP A 225 -2.28 25.83 6.01
CA TRP A 225 -3.45 26.67 5.72
C TRP A 225 -4.15 27.12 7.00
N ARG A 226 -4.52 26.18 7.86
CA ARG A 226 -5.21 26.46 9.14
C ARG A 226 -4.43 27.38 10.07
N SER A 227 -3.09 27.37 9.99
CA SER A 227 -2.26 28.30 10.76
C SER A 227 -2.30 29.74 10.23
N MET A 228 -2.56 29.93 8.93
CA MET A 228 -2.67 31.25 8.28
C MET A 228 -4.04 31.88 8.53
N ILE A 229 -5.13 31.12 8.40
CA ILE A 229 -6.52 31.62 8.51
C ILE A 229 -7.08 31.66 9.94
N ARG A 230 -6.25 32.00 10.93
CA ARG A 230 -6.70 32.02 12.33
C ARG A 230 -7.41 33.31 12.71
N GLU A 231 -7.09 34.40 12.02
CA GLU A 231 -7.72 35.69 12.22
C GLU A 231 -8.95 35.78 11.33
N VAL A 232 -10.06 36.24 11.90
CA VAL A 232 -11.34 36.39 11.22
C VAL A 232 -11.75 37.83 11.34
N ASP A 233 -12.20 38.42 10.25
CA ASP A 233 -12.72 39.78 10.23
C ASP A 233 -13.95 39.86 11.15
N PRO A 234 -13.93 40.71 12.20
CA PRO A 234 -15.04 40.83 13.13
C PRO A 234 -16.33 41.36 12.48
N GLU A 235 -16.27 42.02 11.33
CA GLU A 235 -17.44 42.56 10.62
C GLU A 235 -18.05 41.57 9.62
N THR A 236 -17.22 40.83 8.89
CA THR A 236 -17.68 39.91 7.84
C THR A 236 -17.70 38.45 8.26
N GLY A 237 -17.00 38.07 9.33
CA GLY A 237 -16.86 36.68 9.77
C GLY A 237 -16.01 35.81 8.84
N VAL A 238 -15.33 36.42 7.86
CA VAL A 238 -14.47 35.74 6.88
C VAL A 238 -13.02 35.73 7.38
N PRO A 239 -12.24 34.64 7.17
CA PRO A 239 -10.85 34.62 7.55
C PRO A 239 -10.03 35.68 6.81
N VAL A 240 -9.16 36.39 7.52
CA VAL A 240 -8.29 37.43 6.97
C VAL A 240 -6.89 36.86 6.77
N MET A 241 -6.32 37.08 5.60
CA MET A 241 -4.93 36.72 5.32
C MET A 241 -3.98 37.73 5.97
N PRO A 242 -2.96 37.29 6.71
CA PRO A 242 -1.97 38.19 7.30
C PRO A 242 -1.26 39.04 6.23
N GLU A 243 -1.04 40.33 6.50
CA GLU A 243 -0.31 41.21 5.58
C GLU A 243 1.08 40.63 5.23
N GLY A 244 1.42 40.61 3.94
CA GLY A 244 2.70 40.08 3.44
C GLY A 244 2.79 38.55 3.32
N SER A 245 1.67 37.83 3.46
CA SER A 245 1.64 36.36 3.33
C SER A 245 1.38 35.83 1.90
N GLU A 246 1.32 36.70 0.89
CA GLU A 246 1.04 36.35 -0.51
C GLU A 246 1.98 35.28 -1.07
N GLU A 247 3.29 35.42 -0.83
CA GLU A 247 4.28 34.44 -1.31
C GLU A 247 4.09 33.07 -0.65
N LEU A 248 3.76 33.04 0.65
CA LEU A 248 3.48 31.82 1.39
C LEU A 248 2.21 31.13 0.88
N PHE A 249 1.20 31.92 0.50
CA PHE A 249 -0.05 31.44 -0.06
C PHE A 249 0.14 30.82 -1.45
N ILE A 250 0.85 31.51 -2.36
CA ILE A 250 1.19 30.96 -3.69
C ILE A 250 1.98 29.67 -3.54
N ARG A 251 2.95 29.64 -2.62
CA ARG A 251 3.71 28.42 -2.32
C ARG A 251 2.81 27.29 -1.84
N LEU A 252 1.81 27.59 -1.00
CA LEU A 252 0.87 26.59 -0.48
C LEU A 252 0.01 25.98 -1.59
N ILE A 253 -0.50 26.80 -2.53
CA ILE A 253 -1.25 26.31 -3.70
C ILE A 253 -0.38 25.35 -4.53
N ASN A 254 0.86 25.75 -4.83
CA ASN A 254 1.81 24.91 -5.57
C ASN A 254 2.10 23.58 -4.85
N GLU A 255 2.14 23.57 -3.51
CA GLU A 255 2.32 22.35 -2.75
C GLU A 255 1.08 21.43 -2.81
N PHE A 256 -0.14 21.96 -2.89
CA PHE A 256 -1.34 21.13 -3.14
C PHE A 256 -1.35 20.58 -4.57
N GLU A 257 -0.94 21.36 -5.57
CA GLU A 257 -0.80 20.88 -6.95
C GLU A 257 0.22 19.74 -7.05
N LYS A 258 1.34 19.81 -6.33
CA LYS A 258 2.30 18.70 -6.22
C LYS A 258 1.64 17.43 -5.67
N VAL A 259 0.74 17.53 -4.69
CA VAL A 259 0.00 16.37 -4.18
C VAL A 259 -0.88 15.77 -5.28
N THR A 260 -1.57 16.61 -6.07
CA THR A 260 -2.42 16.12 -7.17
C THR A 260 -1.60 15.46 -8.28
N ALA A 261 -0.39 15.94 -8.56
CA ALA A 261 0.53 15.31 -9.50
C ALA A 261 1.07 13.97 -8.97
N LEU A 262 1.34 13.90 -7.66
CA LEU A 262 1.82 12.70 -6.99
C LEU A 262 0.74 11.61 -6.91
N CYS A 263 -0.51 11.99 -6.63
CA CYS A 263 -1.64 11.09 -6.55
C CYS A 263 -2.90 11.72 -7.18
N PRO A 264 -3.10 11.52 -8.51
CA PRO A 264 -4.23 12.10 -9.24
C PRO A 264 -5.60 11.63 -8.77
N THR A 265 -5.65 10.53 -8.01
CA THR A 265 -6.88 9.99 -7.42
C THR A 265 -7.15 10.52 -6.00
N PHE A 266 -6.23 11.31 -5.41
CA PHE A 266 -6.44 11.86 -4.07
C PHE A 266 -7.35 13.11 -4.10
N GLY A 267 -8.65 12.86 -4.17
CA GLY A 267 -9.71 13.88 -4.32
C GLY A 267 -9.62 15.08 -3.35
N PRO A 268 -9.34 14.90 -2.04
CA PRO A 268 -9.29 16.02 -1.10
C PRO A 268 -8.31 17.14 -1.49
N SER A 269 -7.18 16.80 -2.14
CA SER A 269 -6.23 17.81 -2.60
C SER A 269 -6.76 18.69 -3.72
N TYR A 270 -7.58 18.15 -4.62
CA TYR A 270 -8.25 18.95 -5.67
C TYR A 270 -9.25 19.93 -5.06
N CYS A 271 -10.03 19.48 -4.07
CA CYS A 271 -10.98 20.36 -3.37
C CYS A 271 -10.26 21.51 -2.66
N MET A 272 -9.18 21.21 -1.93
CA MET A 272 -8.38 22.24 -1.25
C MET A 272 -7.72 23.20 -2.24
N ALA A 273 -7.11 22.69 -3.31
CA ALA A 273 -6.49 23.54 -4.35
C ALA A 273 -7.52 24.49 -4.99
N GLY A 274 -8.70 23.97 -5.35
CA GLY A 274 -9.77 24.78 -5.93
C GLY A 274 -10.35 25.82 -4.97
N GLN A 275 -10.51 25.48 -3.68
CA GLN A 275 -10.95 26.43 -2.65
C GLN A 275 -9.92 27.56 -2.46
N LEU A 276 -8.63 27.23 -2.43
CA LEU A 276 -7.56 28.22 -2.27
C LEU A 276 -7.42 29.11 -3.51
N GLN A 277 -7.66 28.60 -4.72
CA GLN A 277 -7.65 29.42 -5.94
C GLN A 277 -8.82 30.42 -6.01
N GLN A 278 -9.90 30.19 -5.26
CA GLN A 278 -11.04 31.11 -5.18
C GLN A 278 -10.95 32.11 -4.01
N PHE A 279 -10.03 31.89 -3.08
CA PHE A 279 -9.81 32.75 -1.92
C PHE A 279 -8.97 33.97 -2.30
#